data_AF-A0A7J6EXG4-F1
#
_entry.id   AF-A0A7J6EXG4-F1
#
_cell.length_a   1.000
_cell.length_b   1.000
_cell.length_c   1.000
_cell.angle_alpha   90.00
_cell.angle_beta   90.00
_cell.angle_gamma   90.00
#
_symmetry.space_group_name_H-M   'P 1'
#
loop_
_entity.id
_entity.type
_entity.pdbx_description
1 polymer ?
#
loop_
_entity_poly.entity_id
_entity_poly.type
_entity_poly.pdbx_seq_one_letter_code
_entity_poly.pdbx_strand_id
1 'polypeptide(L)' 'MVAQDVVVSFRSTLWFWMEYVHSMMDQGFGATTRKINSRECDGKLPDLVRARANYYNDFCNQLGVAPGDNLYC' A
#
# COMPACT_ATOMS: atom_id res chain seq x y z
N MET A 1 2.06 -22.83 7.19
CA MET A 1 3.07 -22.00 7.89
C MET A 1 2.70 -20.52 7.90
N VAL A 2 2.74 -19.77 6.79
CA VAL A 2 2.39 -18.33 6.78
C VAL A 2 0.94 -18.07 7.24
N ALA A 3 -0.02 -18.88 6.81
CA ALA A 3 -1.44 -18.71 7.17
C ALA A 3 -1.83 -19.20 8.58
N GLN A 4 -0.90 -19.81 9.33
CA GLN A 4 -1.19 -20.48 10.60
C GLN A 4 -0.50 -19.82 11.80
N ASP A 5 0.47 -18.95 11.55
CA ASP A 5 1.27 -18.29 12.58
C ASP A 5 1.27 -16.77 12.31
N VAL A 6 0.75 -16.01 13.27
CA VAL A 6 0.61 -14.55 13.15
C VAL A 6 1.97 -13.86 13.04
N VAL A 7 2.98 -14.35 13.74
CA VAL A 7 4.33 -13.78 13.71
C VAL A 7 4.97 -14.03 12.35
N VAL A 8 4.84 -15.25 11.81
CA VAL A 8 5.34 -15.58 10.47
C VAL A 8 4.60 -14.80 9.39
N SER A 9 3.29 -14.64 9.54
CA SER A 9 2.46 -13.82 8.64
C SER A 9 2.97 -12.38 8.55
N PHE A 10 3.07 -11.68 9.68
CA PHE A 10 3.54 -10.30 9.70
C PHE A 10 5.00 -10.15 9.27
N ARG A 11 5.89 -11.09 9.64
CA ARG A 11 7.28 -11.10 9.15
C ARG A 11 7.34 -11.20 7.63
N SER A 12 6.47 -12.00 7.03
CA SER A 12 6.43 -12.17 5.57
C SER A 12 5.92 -10.91 4.88
N THR A 13 4.88 -10.26 5.42
CA THR A 13 4.38 -8.97 4.92
C THR A 13 5.42 -7.86 5.03
N LEU A 14 6.09 -7.73 6.18
CA LEU A 14 7.14 -6.72 6.40
C LEU A 14 8.37 -6.96 5.52
N TRP A 15 8.79 -8.23 5.36
CA TRP A 15 9.88 -8.57 4.46
C TRP A 15 9.58 -8.14 3.02
N PHE A 16 8.39 -8.48 2.50
CA PHE A 16 7.98 -8.07 1.16
C PHE A 16 7.95 -6.54 1.02
N TRP A 17 7.41 -5.84 2.02
CA TRP A 17 7.35 -4.39 2.02
C TRP A 17 8.74 -3.76 1.94
N MET A 18 9.67 -4.16 2.82
CA MET A 18 11.01 -3.58 2.89
C MET A 18 11.83 -3.88 1.63
N GLU A 19 11.71 -5.09 1.08
CA GLU A 19 12.48 -5.51 -0.09
C GLU A 19 12.00 -4.86 -1.40
N TYR A 20 10.69 -4.71 -1.58
CA TYR A 20 10.13 -4.37 -2.90
C TYR A 20 9.34 -3.05 -2.98
N VAL A 21 8.84 -2.53 -1.85
CA VAL A 21 7.85 -1.44 -1.86
C VAL A 21 8.36 -0.18 -1.15
N HIS A 22 9.07 -0.32 -0.03
CA HIS A 22 9.45 0.78 0.86
C HIS A 22 10.17 1.94 0.14
N SER A 23 11.02 1.63 -0.84
CA SER A 23 11.76 2.65 -1.62
C SER A 23 10.88 3.57 -2.48
N MET A 24 9.59 3.27 -2.63
CA MET A 24 8.64 4.12 -3.36
C MET A 24 7.89 5.11 -2.46
N MET A 25 8.08 5.07 -1.14
CA MET A 25 7.35 5.93 -0.20
C MET A 25 7.50 7.42 -0.53
N ASP A 26 8.69 7.85 -0.93
CA ASP A 26 8.98 9.25 -1.30
C ASP A 26 8.26 9.70 -2.59
N GLN A 27 7.69 8.78 -3.36
CA GLN A 27 6.92 9.05 -4.57
C GLN A 27 5.40 9.11 -4.31
N GLY A 28 4.96 8.80 -3.09
CA GLY A 28 3.55 8.81 -2.66
C GLY A 28 2.89 7.42 -2.68
N PHE A 29 1.69 7.34 -2.09
CA PHE A 29 1.01 6.08 -1.85
C PHE A 29 0.64 5.32 -3.14
N GLY A 30 0.30 6.03 -4.22
CA GLY A 30 0.03 5.45 -5.53
C GLY A 30 1.22 4.68 -6.11
N ALA A 31 2.45 5.14 -5.86
CA ALA A 31 3.66 4.44 -6.27
C ALA A 31 3.85 3.11 -5.53
N THR A 32 3.48 3.06 -4.24
CA THR A 32 3.48 1.81 -3.46
C THR A 32 2.43 0.82 -3.98
N THR A 33 1.22 1.30 -4.29
CA THR A 33 0.16 0.50 -4.93
C THR A 33 0.63 -0.07 -6.27
N ARG A 34 1.31 0.72 -7.09
CA ARG A 34 1.88 0.27 -8.37
C ARG A 34 2.94 -0.82 -8.20
N LYS A 35 3.78 -0.75 -7.16
CA LYS A 35 4.76 -1.81 -6.86
C LYS A 35 4.11 -3.08 -6.35
N ILE A 36 3.04 -2.97 -5.57
CA ILE A 36 2.29 -4.13 -5.09
C ILE A 36 1.58 -4.82 -6.27
N ASN A 37 0.88 -4.04 -7.11
CA ASN A 37 0.16 -4.58 -8.26
C ASN A 37 -0.08 -3.51 -9.34
N SER A 38 0.82 -3.44 -10.32
CA SER A 38 0.74 -2.49 -11.42
C SER A 38 -0.46 -2.71 -12.36
N ARG A 39 -1.17 -3.84 -12.24
CA ARG A 39 -2.39 -4.10 -13.03
C ARG A 39 -3.60 -3.30 -12.56
N GLU A 40 -3.55 -2.74 -11.35
CA GLU A 40 -4.64 -1.91 -10.83
C GLU A 40 -4.61 -0.49 -11.38
N CYS A 41 -3.40 0.01 -11.67
CA CYS A 41 -3.11 1.37 -12.08
C CYS A 41 -3.45 1.67 -13.56
N ASP A 42 -3.27 2.92 -13.98
CA ASP A 42 -3.48 3.45 -15.32
C ASP A 42 -4.94 3.31 -15.78
N GLY A 43 -5.88 3.45 -14.83
CA GLY A 43 -7.32 3.33 -15.08
C GLY A 43 -7.81 1.90 -15.37
N LYS A 44 -6.98 0.88 -15.16
CA LYS A 44 -7.34 -0.52 -15.43
C LYS A 44 -8.33 -1.09 -14.43
N LEU A 45 -8.11 -0.86 -13.13
CA LEU A 45 -9.01 -1.27 -12.05
C LEU A 45 -9.21 -0.11 -11.06
N PRO A 46 -9.89 0.97 -11.47
CA PRO A 46 -9.96 2.23 -10.70
C PRO A 46 -10.63 2.06 -9.34
N ASP A 47 -11.58 1.10 -9.21
CA ASP A 47 -12.26 0.85 -7.94
C ASP A 47 -11.34 0.19 -6.90
N LEU A 48 -10.35 -0.62 -7.33
CA LEU A 48 -9.38 -1.21 -6.41
C LEU A 48 -8.36 -0.17 -5.92
N VAL A 49 -7.86 0.69 -6.81
CA VAL A 49 -6.98 1.80 -6.43
C VAL A 49 -7.69 2.73 -5.44
N ARG A 50 -8.96 3.06 -5.72
CA ARG A 50 -9.78 3.88 -4.82
C ARG A 50 -9.96 3.23 -3.46
N ALA A 51 -10.24 1.93 -3.40
CA ALA A 51 -10.36 1.22 -2.14
C ALA A 51 -9.06 1.29 -1.31
N ARG A 52 -7.89 1.10 -1.94
CA ARG A 52 -6.58 1.26 -1.27
C ARG A 52 -6.37 2.68 -0.75
N ALA A 53 -6.64 3.69 -1.57
CA ALA A 53 -6.49 5.09 -1.20
C ALA A 53 -7.43 5.49 -0.04
N ASN A 54 -8.66 4.95 -0.02
CA ASN A 54 -9.60 5.18 1.08
C ASN A 54 -9.06 4.62 2.41
N TYR A 55 -8.60 3.36 2.43
CA TYR A 55 -8.00 2.80 3.65
C TYR A 55 -6.77 3.58 4.11
N TYR A 56 -5.92 4.02 3.16
CA TYR A 56 -4.76 4.84 3.49
C TYR A 56 -5.17 6.16 4.15
N ASN A 57 -6.16 6.87 3.58
CA ASN A 57 -6.70 8.08 4.18
C ASN A 57 -7.29 7.84 5.57
N ASP A 58 -8.04 6.76 5.76
CA ASP A 58 -8.61 6.40 7.05
C ASP A 58 -7.52 6.15 8.11
N PHE A 59 -6.43 5.49 7.74
CA PHE A 59 -5.28 5.30 8.64
C PHE A 59 -4.53 6.62 8.90
N CYS A 60 -4.30 7.45 7.89
CA CYS A 60 -3.69 8.77 8.07
C CYS A 60 -4.52 9.64 9.03
N ASN A 61 -5.85 9.62 8.88
CA ASN A 61 -6.78 10.32 9.77
C ASN A 61 -6.69 9.80 11.21
N GLN A 62 -6.68 8.48 11.41
CA GLN A 62 -6.54 7.87 12.74
C GLN A 62 -5.20 8.22 13.41
N LEU A 63 -4.13 8.34 12.61
CA LEU A 63 -2.79 8.65 13.08
C LEU A 63 -2.51 10.17 13.18
N GLY A 64 -3.44 11.02 12.75
CA GLY A 64 -3.29 12.47 12.79
C GLY A 64 -2.21 13.02 11.85
N VAL A 65 -1.93 12.32 10.74
CA VAL A 65 -0.92 12.71 9.75
C VAL A 65 -1.58 13.07 8.42
N ALA A 66 -1.00 14.01 7.69
CA ALA A 66 -1.45 14.29 6.33
C ALA A 66 -1.11 13.10 5.41
N PRO A 67 -2.04 12.64 4.55
CA PRO A 67 -1.78 11.54 3.61
C PRO A 67 -0.78 11.91 2.50
N GLY A 68 -0.52 13.21 2.29
CA GLY A 68 0.33 13.70 1.22
C GLY A 68 -0.32 13.59 -0.16
N ASP A 69 0.48 13.81 -1.19
CA ASP A 69 0.05 13.80 -2.59
C ASP A 69 0.26 12.42 -3.25
N ASN A 70 -0.16 12.29 -4.52
CA ASN A 70 0.02 11.09 -5.35
C ASN A 70 -0.57 9.80 -4.73
N LEU A 71 -1.80 9.89 -4.20
CA LEU A 71 -2.49 8.75 -3.58
C LEU A 71 -2.95 7.69 -4.60
N TYR A 72 -3.13 8.10 -5.85
CA TYR A 72 -3.66 7.25 -6.91
C TYR A 72 -2.57 6.89 -7.92
N CYS A 73 -2.77 5.75 -8.57
CA CYS A 73 -2.10 5.31 -9.78
C CYS A 73 -3.18 4.83 -10.76
#